data_AF-A0A6N6T1X0-F1
#
_entry.id   AF-A0A6N6T1X0-F1
#
_cell.length_a   1.000
_cell.length_b   1.000
_cell.length_c   1.000
_cell.angle_alpha   90.00
_cell.angle_beta   90.00
_cell.angle_gamma   90.00
#
_symmetry.space_group_name_H-M   'P 1'
#
loop_
_entity.id
_entity.type
_entity.pdbx_description
1 polymer ?
#
loop_
_entity_poly.entity_id
_entity_poly.type
_entity_poly.pdbx_seq_one_letter_code
_entity_poly.pdbx_strand_id
1 'polypeptide(L)'
;MVASSAGRAAVPASRSASTSSMTRSPRSGERAVPTGTDKRGRNRHSVTSSDFATAATKEIIMIRIVTRIIQAISFAGVLVAAGVGTASANPGPIGLWFDHTGRGAIEITDCGGALCGRLVWLKDAGHGQACGTQILGNVKPVGAGKWDGGWIYDPEENAKYSVEITPLGSDRLRVMGYLGSKLLSETMVWRRAPADLKRCSA
;
A
#
# COMPACT_ATOMS: atom_id res chain seq x y z
N MET A 1 -48.49 26.65 34.55
CA MET A 1 -49.81 26.20 34.06
C MET A 1 -49.74 26.34 32.54
N VAL A 2 -49.72 25.34 31.66
CA VAL A 2 -50.37 24.02 31.50
C VAL A 2 -49.38 23.20 30.62
N ALA A 3 -48.79 22.07 31.04
CA ALA A 3 -49.25 20.67 31.15
C ALA A 3 -49.53 19.92 29.82
N SER A 4 -48.92 18.71 29.73
CA SER A 4 -49.30 17.52 28.92
C SER A 4 -49.07 17.55 27.40
N SER A 5 -48.64 16.47 26.73
CA SER A 5 -48.74 15.05 27.06
C SER A 5 -47.65 14.20 26.37
N ALA A 6 -47.29 13.10 27.05
CA ALA A 6 -46.51 11.99 26.55
C ALA A 6 -47.34 11.06 25.64
N GLY A 7 -46.71 10.44 24.65
CA GLY A 7 -47.23 9.32 23.89
C GLY A 7 -46.21 8.20 23.81
N ARG A 8 -46.32 7.21 24.69
CA ARG A 8 -45.70 5.88 24.58
C ARG A 8 -46.64 4.96 23.79
N ALA A 9 -46.11 4.19 22.85
CA ALA A 9 -46.65 2.90 22.42
C ALA A 9 -45.46 2.10 21.85
N ALA A 10 -44.92 1.13 22.59
CA ALA A 10 -45.38 -0.27 22.69
C ALA A 10 -44.92 -1.12 21.49
N VAL A 11 -43.90 -1.93 21.77
CA VAL A 11 -43.45 -3.10 20.99
C VAL A 11 -44.51 -4.21 21.11
N PRO A 12 -44.67 -5.06 20.08
CA PRO A 12 -44.72 -6.48 20.37
C PRO A 12 -43.74 -7.32 19.55
N ALA A 13 -43.42 -8.45 20.14
CA ALA A 13 -42.39 -9.40 19.79
C ALA A 13 -42.83 -10.45 18.76
N SER A 14 -41.81 -11.17 18.28
CA SER A 14 -41.78 -12.59 17.91
C SER A 14 -42.41 -13.02 16.59
N ARG A 15 -41.59 -13.70 15.77
CA ARG A 15 -41.86 -15.11 15.42
C ARG A 15 -40.60 -15.80 14.91
N SER A 16 -40.24 -16.85 15.64
CA SER A 16 -39.27 -17.88 15.28
C SER A 16 -39.81 -18.77 14.16
N ALA A 17 -38.96 -19.09 13.19
CA ALA A 17 -39.02 -20.25 12.29
C ALA A 17 -37.61 -20.31 11.63
N SER A 18 -36.96 -21.43 11.38
CA SER A 18 -37.34 -22.82 11.44
C SER A 18 -36.08 -23.66 11.62
N THR A 19 -36.19 -24.71 12.42
CA THR A 19 -35.26 -25.81 12.57
C THR A 19 -35.11 -26.57 11.24
N SER A 20 -33.89 -26.94 10.87
CA SER A 20 -33.62 -28.23 10.18
C SER A 20 -32.11 -28.53 10.18
N SER A 21 -31.74 -29.31 11.17
CA SER A 21 -30.60 -30.20 11.20
C SER A 21 -30.75 -31.32 10.16
N MET A 22 -29.74 -31.56 9.31
CA MET A 22 -29.47 -32.87 8.69
C MET A 22 -28.02 -32.88 8.18
N THR A 23 -27.09 -33.57 8.86
CA THR A 23 -26.75 -35.01 8.74
C THR A 23 -25.59 -35.26 7.76
N ARG A 24 -24.40 -35.46 8.35
CA ARG A 24 -23.42 -36.54 8.13
C ARG A 24 -22.97 -36.85 6.68
N SER A 25 -21.67 -36.77 6.41
CA SER A 25 -20.78 -37.96 6.40
C SER A 25 -19.34 -37.64 5.95
N PRO A 26 -18.30 -38.14 6.64
CA PRO A 26 -16.91 -38.08 6.19
C PRO A 26 -16.60 -39.31 5.32
N ARG A 27 -15.97 -39.11 4.16
CA ARG A 27 -15.43 -40.23 3.37
C ARG A 27 -13.92 -40.32 3.56
N SER A 28 -13.56 -41.17 4.51
CA SER A 28 -12.29 -41.88 4.58
C SER A 28 -12.07 -42.66 3.28
N GLY A 29 -10.84 -42.62 2.79
CA GLY A 29 -10.39 -43.30 1.58
C GLY A 29 -8.87 -43.38 1.55
N GLU A 30 -8.29 -43.82 2.65
CA GLU A 30 -6.89 -44.24 2.73
C GLU A 30 -6.72 -45.50 1.89
N ARG A 31 -5.80 -45.48 0.91
CA ARG A 31 -5.39 -46.69 0.18
C ARG A 31 -3.87 -46.75 0.12
N ALA A 32 -3.34 -47.79 0.75
CA ALA A 32 -1.94 -48.13 0.81
C ALA A 32 -1.39 -48.63 -0.55
N VAL A 33 -0.17 -48.16 -0.83
CA VAL A 33 1.03 -48.83 -1.38
C VAL A 33 0.85 -50.02 -2.33
N PRO A 34 1.54 -49.97 -3.48
CA PRO A 34 2.48 -51.05 -3.79
C PRO A 34 3.91 -50.55 -4.01
N THR A 35 4.84 -51.34 -3.46
CA THR A 35 6.29 -51.30 -3.60
C THR A 35 6.71 -51.56 -5.06
N GLY A 36 7.31 -50.57 -5.71
CA GLY A 36 7.92 -50.69 -7.04
C GLY A 36 9.43 -50.53 -6.95
N THR A 37 10.16 -51.62 -7.12
CA THR A 37 11.60 -51.67 -7.32
C THR A 37 11.92 -51.36 -8.78
N ASP A 38 12.39 -50.14 -9.09
CA ASP A 38 13.00 -49.87 -10.40
C ASP A 38 14.52 -49.70 -10.29
N LYS A 39 15.19 -50.69 -10.86
CA LYS A 39 16.59 -50.70 -11.21
C LYS A 39 16.73 -49.98 -12.56
N ARG A 40 17.44 -48.85 -12.62
CA ARG A 40 18.39 -48.55 -13.72
C ARG A 40 19.08 -47.19 -13.57
N GLY A 41 20.39 -47.19 -13.86
CA GLY A 41 21.00 -46.07 -14.59
C GLY A 41 21.77 -45.01 -13.80
N ARG A 42 22.46 -45.36 -12.70
CA ARG A 42 23.48 -44.46 -12.12
C ARG A 42 24.68 -44.41 -13.08
N ASN A 43 24.76 -43.36 -13.88
CA ASN A 43 25.97 -43.00 -14.63
C ASN A 43 27.08 -42.68 -13.61
N ARG A 44 27.88 -43.70 -13.31
CA ARG A 44 29.07 -43.62 -12.49
C ARG A 44 30.19 -43.11 -13.40
N HIS A 45 30.39 -41.80 -13.41
CA HIS A 45 31.66 -41.25 -13.85
C HIS A 45 32.71 -41.73 -12.86
N SER A 46 33.54 -42.66 -13.32
CA SER A 46 34.76 -43.10 -12.66
C SER A 46 35.72 -41.92 -12.58
N VAL A 47 35.72 -41.23 -11.44
CA VAL A 47 36.80 -40.32 -11.08
C VAL A 47 38.01 -41.20 -10.76
N THR A 48 38.90 -41.30 -11.73
CA THR A 48 40.21 -41.94 -11.62
C THR A 48 41.03 -41.28 -10.52
N SER A 49 41.72 -42.12 -9.75
CA SER A 49 42.40 -41.84 -8.49
C SER A 49 43.76 -41.15 -8.63
N SER A 50 43.90 -40.14 -9.50
CA SER A 50 45.21 -39.52 -9.81
C SER A 50 45.46 -38.12 -9.25
N ASP A 51 44.52 -37.48 -8.54
CA ASP A 51 44.67 -36.05 -8.17
C ASP A 51 44.69 -35.73 -6.67
N PHE A 52 44.90 -36.72 -5.78
CA PHE A 52 45.18 -36.45 -4.36
C PHE A 52 46.65 -36.03 -4.16
N ALA A 53 47.02 -34.87 -4.71
CA ALA A 53 48.24 -34.17 -4.35
C ALA A 53 47.95 -33.19 -3.20
N THR A 54 48.38 -33.62 -2.03
CA THR A 54 48.54 -32.84 -0.81
C THR A 54 49.24 -31.52 -1.08
N ALA A 55 48.59 -30.46 -0.60
CA ALA A 55 49.16 -29.24 -0.04
C ALA A 55 49.88 -28.24 -0.96
N ALA A 56 49.60 -26.98 -0.61
CA ALA A 56 50.37 -25.79 -0.89
C ALA A 56 50.14 -25.12 -2.26
N THR A 57 49.41 -24.01 -2.14
CA THR A 57 49.78 -22.72 -2.74
C THR A 57 49.51 -22.52 -4.23
N LYS A 58 48.22 -22.39 -4.57
CA LYS A 58 47.77 -21.73 -5.80
C LYS A 58 46.58 -20.77 -5.58
N GLU A 59 46.56 -20.11 -4.43
CA GLU A 59 45.63 -19.03 -4.06
C GLU A 59 46.39 -17.71 -3.79
N ILE A 60 47.60 -17.52 -4.33
CA ILE A 60 48.54 -16.51 -3.75
C ILE A 60 49.08 -15.46 -4.76
N ILE A 61 48.88 -15.58 -6.06
CA ILE A 61 49.50 -14.62 -7.01
C ILE A 61 48.64 -13.37 -7.24
N MET A 62 47.31 -13.49 -7.31
CA MET A 62 46.44 -12.31 -7.50
C MET A 62 46.26 -11.51 -6.19
N ILE A 63 46.22 -12.20 -5.05
CA ILE A 63 46.14 -11.56 -3.73
C ILE A 63 47.41 -10.77 -3.41
N ARG A 64 48.61 -11.20 -3.88
CA ARG A 64 49.87 -10.51 -3.56
C ARG A 64 50.11 -9.19 -4.31
N ILE A 65 49.47 -8.97 -5.46
CA ILE A 65 49.57 -7.69 -6.19
C ILE A 65 48.71 -6.62 -5.52
N VAL A 66 47.50 -6.97 -5.10
CA VAL A 66 46.60 -6.05 -4.37
C VAL A 66 47.12 -5.76 -2.96
N THR A 67 47.75 -6.74 -2.30
CA THR A 67 48.28 -6.57 -0.93
C THR A 67 49.59 -5.75 -0.87
N ARG A 68 50.40 -5.71 -1.92
CA ARG A 68 51.62 -4.86 -1.94
C ARG A 68 51.38 -3.37 -2.17
N ILE A 69 50.22 -3.00 -2.72
CA ILE A 69 49.83 -1.59 -2.84
C ILE A 69 49.28 -1.06 -1.51
N ILE A 70 48.79 -1.94 -0.63
CA ILE A 70 48.15 -1.57 0.64
C ILE A 70 49.15 -1.48 1.82
N GLN A 71 50.33 -2.10 1.75
CA GLN A 71 51.26 -2.18 2.90
C GLN A 71 52.42 -1.17 2.92
N ALA A 72 52.47 -0.18 2.01
CA ALA A 72 53.52 0.85 2.00
C ALA A 72 53.05 2.26 2.38
N ILE A 73 51.84 2.42 2.96
CA ILE A 73 51.38 3.70 3.50
C ILE A 73 50.68 3.44 4.83
N SER A 74 51.44 3.48 5.93
CA SER A 74 50.87 3.64 7.26
C SER A 74 50.75 5.14 7.58
N PHE A 75 49.57 5.50 8.08
CA PHE A 75 49.15 6.82 8.64
C PHE A 75 48.70 7.93 7.68
N ALA A 76 47.48 7.78 7.16
CA ALA A 76 46.42 8.81 7.25
C ALA A 76 45.05 8.12 7.15
N GLY A 77 44.14 8.38 8.08
CA GLY A 77 42.93 7.61 8.32
C GLY A 77 42.05 7.41 7.09
N VAL A 78 41.77 6.14 6.77
CA VAL A 78 40.73 5.76 5.82
C VAL A 78 39.38 5.91 6.54
N LEU A 79 38.77 7.09 6.40
CA LEU A 79 37.37 7.32 6.72
C LEU A 79 36.53 6.44 5.79
N VAL A 80 35.97 5.36 6.34
CA VAL A 80 34.86 4.63 5.71
C VAL A 80 33.67 5.59 5.67
N ALA A 81 33.50 6.29 4.55
CA ALA A 81 32.29 7.03 4.28
C ALA A 81 31.15 6.02 4.07
N ALA A 82 30.47 5.65 5.15
CA ALA A 82 29.16 5.03 5.06
C ALA A 82 28.27 5.98 4.27
N GLY A 83 27.98 5.63 3.01
CA GLY A 83 26.97 6.29 2.22
C GLY A 83 25.64 6.08 2.92
N VAL A 84 25.25 7.02 3.77
CA VAL A 84 23.87 7.19 4.22
C VAL A 84 23.07 7.47 2.96
N GLY A 85 22.51 6.41 2.36
CA GLY A 85 21.47 6.56 1.38
C GLY A 85 20.35 7.33 2.06
N THR A 86 20.21 8.61 1.75
CA THR A 86 19.01 9.34 2.07
C THR A 86 17.90 8.62 1.32
N ALA A 87 17.11 7.82 2.02
CA ALA A 87 15.82 7.43 1.49
C ALA A 87 15.14 8.75 1.12
N SER A 88 15.01 9.03 -0.17
CA SER A 88 14.22 10.16 -0.64
C SER A 88 12.83 9.86 -0.12
N ALA A 89 12.42 10.55 0.93
CA ALA A 89 11.05 10.53 1.39
C ALA A 89 10.24 11.06 0.21
N ASN A 90 9.65 10.15 -0.56
CA ASN A 90 8.76 10.53 -1.64
C ASN A 90 7.67 11.34 -0.95
N PRO A 91 7.52 12.64 -1.24
CA PRO A 91 6.62 13.49 -0.49
C PRO A 91 5.24 12.85 -0.51
N GLY A 92 4.72 12.63 0.70
CA GLY A 92 3.49 11.90 0.89
C GLY A 92 2.28 12.62 0.28
N PRO A 93 1.11 11.97 0.36
CA PRO A 93 -0.14 12.51 -0.17
C PRO A 93 -0.65 13.75 0.59
N ILE A 94 -0.04 14.11 1.73
CA ILE A 94 -0.45 15.26 2.53
C ILE A 94 -0.16 16.58 1.78
N GLY A 95 -1.10 17.52 1.87
CA GLY A 95 -1.00 18.86 1.32
C GLY A 95 -2.17 19.24 0.41
N LEU A 96 -1.97 20.31 -0.35
CA LEU A 96 -2.98 20.86 -1.25
C LEU A 96 -2.83 20.30 -2.66
N TRP A 97 -3.95 19.87 -3.24
CA TRP A 97 -3.99 19.23 -4.55
C TRP A 97 -5.15 19.78 -5.38
N PHE A 98 -4.87 20.23 -6.59
CA PHE A 98 -5.89 20.38 -7.60
C PHE A 98 -6.37 19.01 -8.06
N ASP A 99 -7.69 18.87 -8.20
CA ASP A 99 -8.29 17.71 -8.83
C ASP A 99 -7.86 17.59 -10.30
N HIS A 100 -8.24 16.48 -10.94
CA HIS A 100 -7.89 16.22 -12.34
C HIS A 100 -8.50 17.23 -13.32
N THR A 101 -9.61 17.90 -12.94
CA THR A 101 -10.22 18.95 -13.77
C THR A 101 -9.59 20.33 -13.55
N GLY A 102 -8.83 20.51 -12.45
CA GLY A 102 -8.29 21.81 -12.04
C GLY A 102 -9.36 22.80 -11.58
N ARG A 103 -10.58 22.34 -11.29
CA ARG A 103 -11.70 23.17 -10.83
C ARG A 103 -11.86 23.16 -9.32
N GLY A 104 -11.29 22.17 -8.63
CA GLY A 104 -11.31 22.09 -7.17
C GLY A 104 -9.92 21.90 -6.60
N ALA A 105 -9.68 22.40 -5.38
CA ALA A 105 -8.49 22.05 -4.61
C ALA A 105 -8.88 21.36 -3.30
N ILE A 106 -8.29 20.20 -3.06
CA ILE A 106 -8.51 19.37 -1.89
C ILE A 106 -7.27 19.46 -1.01
N GLU A 107 -7.47 19.81 0.26
CA GLU A 107 -6.45 19.68 1.30
C GLU A 107 -6.54 18.28 1.89
N ILE A 108 -5.46 17.51 1.75
CA ILE A 108 -5.31 16.18 2.35
C ILE A 108 -4.50 16.32 3.63
N THR A 109 -5.06 15.85 4.74
CA THR A 109 -4.44 15.86 6.08
C THR A 109 -4.50 14.48 6.72
N ASP A 110 -3.67 14.26 7.75
CA ASP A 110 -3.86 13.12 8.65
C ASP A 110 -5.06 13.39 9.57
N CYS A 111 -5.90 12.36 9.78
CA CYS A 111 -7.06 12.37 10.65
C CYS A 111 -7.10 11.09 11.51
N GLY A 112 -6.02 10.87 12.29
CA GLY A 112 -5.93 9.75 13.22
C GLY A 112 -5.27 8.51 12.59
N GLY A 113 -4.18 8.71 11.84
CA GLY A 113 -3.47 7.64 11.14
C GLY A 113 -4.12 7.17 9.83
N ALA A 114 -5.15 7.89 9.39
CA ALA A 114 -5.76 7.78 8.07
C ALA A 114 -5.74 9.15 7.41
N LEU A 115 -5.86 9.19 6.08
CA LEU A 115 -6.01 10.42 5.34
C LEU A 115 -7.48 10.82 5.26
N CYS A 116 -7.70 12.11 5.47
CA CYS A 116 -8.93 12.80 5.16
C CYS A 116 -8.64 13.93 4.18
N GLY A 117 -9.63 14.29 3.37
CA GLY A 117 -9.51 15.35 2.38
C GLY A 117 -10.71 16.27 2.43
N ARG A 118 -10.48 17.58 2.43
CA ARG A 118 -11.55 18.59 2.37
C ARG A 118 -11.38 19.50 1.16
N LEU A 119 -12.48 19.86 0.53
CA LEU A 119 -12.50 20.84 -0.55
C LEU A 119 -12.26 22.24 0.05
N VAL A 120 -11.15 22.88 -0.31
CA VAL A 120 -10.75 24.18 0.25
C VAL A 120 -10.74 25.30 -0.78
N TRP A 121 -10.93 24.98 -2.06
CA TRP A 121 -11.03 25.97 -3.13
C TRP A 121 -11.82 25.41 -4.30
N LEU A 122 -12.55 26.30 -4.97
CA LEU A 122 -13.23 26.06 -6.23
C LEU A 122 -12.92 27.19 -7.19
N LYS A 123 -12.77 26.86 -8.47
CA LYS A 123 -12.58 27.84 -9.54
C LYS A 123 -13.82 28.71 -9.72
N ASP A 124 -15.00 28.10 -9.65
CA ASP A 124 -16.28 28.78 -9.82
C ASP A 124 -16.91 29.08 -8.45
N ALA A 125 -16.83 30.35 -8.03
CA ALA A 125 -17.33 30.80 -6.73
C ALA A 125 -18.87 30.64 -6.55
N GLY A 126 -19.62 30.48 -7.65
CA GLY A 126 -21.07 30.26 -7.64
C GLY A 126 -21.51 28.95 -6.97
N HIS A 127 -20.59 27.99 -6.80
CA HIS A 127 -20.82 26.73 -6.10
C HIS A 127 -20.10 26.68 -4.74
N GLY A 128 -19.86 27.85 -4.12
CA GLY A 128 -19.14 27.98 -2.85
C GLY A 128 -19.71 27.16 -1.68
N GLN A 129 -20.97 26.72 -1.76
CA GLN A 129 -21.62 25.84 -0.78
C GLN A 129 -20.88 24.49 -0.60
N ALA A 130 -20.16 24.02 -1.63
CA ALA A 130 -19.41 22.77 -1.53
C ALA A 130 -18.09 22.92 -0.76
N CYS A 131 -17.60 24.15 -0.53
CA CYS A 131 -16.38 24.36 0.23
C CYS A 131 -16.51 23.82 1.67
N GLY A 132 -15.41 23.29 2.21
CA GLY A 132 -15.37 22.64 3.52
C GLY A 132 -15.88 21.21 3.53
N THR A 133 -16.57 20.75 2.49
CA THR A 133 -17.09 19.38 2.39
C THR A 133 -15.93 18.38 2.39
N GLN A 134 -16.12 17.28 3.12
CA GLN A 134 -15.16 16.19 3.15
C GLN A 134 -15.28 15.33 1.88
N ILE A 135 -14.21 15.34 1.08
CA ILE A 135 -14.10 14.61 -0.18
C ILE A 135 -13.45 13.25 0.02
N LEU A 136 -12.49 13.12 0.94
CA LEU A 136 -11.79 11.87 1.22
C LEU A 136 -11.90 11.51 2.71
N GLY A 137 -11.99 10.22 3.03
CA GLY A 137 -11.96 9.76 4.41
C GLY A 137 -11.53 8.31 4.59
N ASN A 138 -10.94 8.04 5.76
CA ASN A 138 -10.48 6.71 6.19
C ASN A 138 -9.47 6.03 5.26
N VAL A 139 -8.71 6.77 4.45
CA VAL A 139 -7.73 6.18 3.53
C VAL A 139 -6.45 5.86 4.31
N LYS A 140 -6.13 4.58 4.51
CA LYS A 140 -5.04 4.15 5.40
C LYS A 140 -3.81 3.74 4.62
N PRO A 141 -2.59 3.92 5.16
CA PRO A 141 -1.40 3.38 4.53
C PRO A 141 -1.50 1.85 4.45
N VAL A 142 -1.22 1.29 3.27
CA VAL A 142 -1.22 -0.17 3.03
C VAL A 142 0.18 -0.70 2.68
N GLY A 143 1.21 0.12 2.86
CA GLY A 143 2.60 -0.20 2.53
C GLY A 143 2.97 0.23 1.10
N ALA A 144 4.27 0.11 0.77
CA ALA A 144 4.83 0.44 -0.55
C ALA A 144 4.47 1.85 -1.08
N GLY A 145 4.27 2.83 -0.18
CA GLY A 145 3.89 4.19 -0.55
C GLY A 145 2.48 4.30 -1.12
N LYS A 146 1.55 3.44 -0.68
CA LYS A 146 0.14 3.46 -1.08
C LYS A 146 -0.78 3.66 0.11
N TRP A 147 -1.92 4.30 -0.16
CA TRP A 147 -3.02 4.44 0.79
C TRP A 147 -4.29 3.90 0.14
N ASP A 148 -5.08 3.13 0.88
CA ASP A 148 -6.28 2.46 0.37
C ASP A 148 -7.29 2.20 1.49
N GLY A 149 -8.42 1.58 1.17
CA GLY A 149 -9.44 1.14 2.13
C GLY A 149 -10.34 2.25 2.65
N GLY A 150 -10.19 3.47 2.12
CA GLY A 150 -11.05 4.60 2.40
C GLY A 150 -12.08 4.85 1.30
N TRP A 151 -12.66 6.04 1.33
CA TRP A 151 -13.66 6.47 0.34
C TRP A 151 -13.33 7.86 -0.22
N ILE A 152 -13.79 8.10 -1.44
CA ILE A 152 -13.86 9.40 -2.10
C ILE A 152 -15.34 9.72 -2.41
N TYR A 153 -15.76 10.96 -2.16
CA TYR A 153 -17.09 11.45 -2.49
C TYR A 153 -17.05 12.27 -3.77
N ASP A 154 -17.90 11.91 -4.73
CA ASP A 154 -18.16 12.68 -5.94
C ASP A 154 -19.44 13.52 -5.72
N PRO A 155 -19.34 14.86 -5.66
CA PRO A 155 -20.50 15.74 -5.48
C PRO A 155 -21.37 15.85 -6.74
N GLU A 156 -20.84 15.58 -7.94
CA GLU A 156 -21.61 15.62 -9.19
C GLU A 156 -22.57 14.42 -9.28
N GLU A 157 -22.09 13.24 -8.87
CA GLU A 157 -22.90 12.02 -8.84
C GLU A 157 -23.61 11.79 -7.48
N ASN A 158 -23.27 12.59 -6.47
CA ASN A 158 -23.71 12.44 -5.09
C ASN A 158 -23.48 11.02 -4.54
N ALA A 159 -22.30 10.46 -4.84
CA ALA A 159 -21.96 9.07 -4.54
C ALA A 159 -20.58 8.94 -3.89
N LYS A 160 -20.35 7.82 -3.18
CA LYS A 160 -19.05 7.49 -2.60
C LYS A 160 -18.46 6.25 -3.25
N TYR A 161 -17.18 6.32 -3.55
CA TYR A 161 -16.41 5.25 -4.16
C TYR A 161 -15.25 4.86 -3.26
N SER A 162 -14.81 3.61 -3.33
CA SER A 162 -13.55 3.21 -2.69
C SER A 162 -12.38 3.91 -3.38
N VAL A 163 -11.32 4.24 -2.66
CA VAL A 163 -10.20 5.02 -3.22
C VAL A 163 -8.83 4.46 -2.84
N GLU A 164 -7.96 4.29 -3.84
CA GLU A 164 -6.52 4.11 -3.66
C GLU A 164 -5.78 5.39 -4.06
N ILE A 165 -4.83 5.82 -3.23
CA ILE A 165 -3.97 6.97 -3.46
C ILE A 165 -2.52 6.50 -3.58
N THR A 166 -1.82 6.95 -4.63
CA THR A 166 -0.41 6.63 -4.87
C THR A 166 0.34 7.89 -5.32
N PRO A 167 1.31 8.41 -4.55
CA PRO A 167 2.20 9.47 -5.00
C PRO A 167 3.00 9.05 -6.24
N LEU A 168 3.00 9.90 -7.27
CA LEU A 168 3.73 9.69 -8.53
C LEU A 168 4.98 10.60 -8.64
N GLY A 169 5.45 11.12 -7.49
CA GLY A 169 6.50 12.11 -7.38
C GLY A 169 6.09 13.25 -6.46
N SER A 170 6.75 14.40 -6.58
CA SER A 170 6.52 15.55 -5.70
C SER A 170 5.27 16.37 -5.98
N ASP A 171 4.81 16.34 -7.22
CA ASP A 171 3.79 17.25 -7.74
C ASP A 171 2.57 16.54 -8.32
N ARG A 172 2.56 15.19 -8.30
CA ARG A 172 1.50 14.37 -8.87
C ARG A 172 1.04 13.28 -7.92
N LEU A 173 -0.28 13.10 -7.88
CA LEU A 173 -0.93 12.09 -7.07
C LEU A 173 -1.88 11.29 -7.95
N ARG A 174 -1.69 9.97 -8.01
CA ARG A 174 -2.68 9.08 -8.62
C ARG A 174 -3.80 8.85 -7.62
N VAL A 175 -5.02 9.13 -8.02
CA VAL A 175 -6.25 8.89 -7.26
C VAL A 175 -7.13 7.96 -8.08
N MET A 176 -7.33 6.74 -7.59
CA MET A 176 -8.09 5.71 -8.29
C MET A 176 -9.37 5.41 -7.50
N GLY A 177 -10.52 5.80 -8.06
CA GLY A 177 -11.84 5.47 -7.54
C GLY A 177 -12.31 4.12 -8.08
N TYR A 178 -12.99 3.30 -7.27
CA TYR A 178 -13.49 2.00 -7.72
C TYR A 178 -14.73 1.53 -6.95
N LEU A 179 -15.55 0.69 -7.61
CA LEU A 179 -16.73 0.06 -7.01
C LEU A 179 -16.44 -1.42 -6.72
N GLY A 180 -16.14 -1.74 -5.46
CA GLY A 180 -15.91 -3.11 -4.98
C GLY A 180 -14.61 -3.77 -5.46
N SER A 181 -14.32 -3.74 -6.77
CA SER A 181 -13.11 -4.28 -7.38
C SER A 181 -12.33 -3.22 -8.15
N LYS A 182 -10.99 -3.31 -8.12
CA LYS A 182 -10.10 -2.39 -8.85
C LYS A 182 -10.14 -2.57 -10.38
N LEU A 183 -10.77 -3.65 -10.87
CA LEU A 183 -11.00 -3.86 -12.30
C LEU A 183 -12.12 -2.95 -12.83
N LEU A 184 -13.02 -2.48 -11.97
CA LEU A 184 -14.08 -1.52 -12.26
C LEU A 184 -13.70 -0.17 -11.64
N SER A 185 -12.58 0.39 -12.11
CA SER A 185 -12.00 1.60 -11.56
C SER A 185 -11.86 2.69 -12.60
N GLU A 186 -11.81 3.91 -12.09
CA GLU A 186 -11.36 5.08 -12.83
C GLU A 186 -10.12 5.65 -12.14
N THR A 187 -9.13 6.06 -12.93
CA THR A 187 -7.90 6.63 -12.42
C THR A 187 -7.74 8.07 -12.89
N MET A 188 -7.52 8.94 -11.92
CA MET A 188 -7.31 10.37 -12.10
C MET A 188 -5.91 10.75 -11.59
N VAL A 189 -5.32 11.78 -12.18
CA VAL A 189 -4.06 12.37 -11.70
C VAL A 189 -4.34 13.76 -11.17
N TRP A 190 -4.13 13.94 -9.88
CA TRP A 190 -4.19 15.23 -9.23
C TRP A 190 -2.82 15.89 -9.25
N ARG A 191 -2.82 17.22 -9.25
CA ARG A 191 -1.61 18.03 -9.30
C ARG A 191 -1.47 18.86 -8.04
N ARG A 192 -0.25 19.05 -7.57
CA ARG A 192 -0.03 19.86 -6.37
C ARG A 192 -0.50 21.29 -6.61
N ALA A 193 -1.29 21.79 -5.67
CA ALA A 193 -1.74 23.18 -5.67
C ALA A 193 -0.71 24.06 -4.93
N PRO A 194 -0.62 25.35 -5.28
CA PRO A 194 0.27 26.28 -4.61
C PRO A 194 -0.15 26.49 -3.14
N ALA A 195 0.83 26.66 -2.25
CA ALA A 195 0.57 26.74 -0.81
C ALA A 195 -0.17 28.02 -0.40
N ASP A 196 -0.04 29.08 -1.19
CA ASP A 196 -0.67 30.39 -1.05
C ASP A 196 -2.02 30.49 -1.75
N LEU A 197 -2.60 29.36 -2.17
CA LEU A 197 -3.94 29.34 -2.78
C LEU A 197 -4.97 29.95 -1.83
N LYS A 198 -5.66 31.00 -2.30
CA LYS A 198 -6.74 31.64 -1.55
C LYS A 198 -7.88 30.66 -1.32
N ARG A 199 -8.01 30.18 -0.09
CA ARG A 199 -9.05 29.20 0.30
C ARG A 199 -10.43 29.84 0.36
N CYS A 200 -11.48 29.03 0.23
CA CYS A 200 -12.83 29.46 0.54
C CYS A 200 -12.91 29.87 2.02
N SER A 201 -13.72 30.89 2.33
CA SER A 201 -14.13 31.15 3.70
C SER A 201 -15.09 30.04 4.14
N ALA A 202 -14.68 29.27 5.15
CA ALA A 202 -15.54 28.29 5.81
C ALA A 202 -16.62 28.97 6.66
#